data_AF-A0A139Q1J8-F1
#
_entry.id   AF-A0A139Q1J8-F1
#
_cell.length_a   1.000
_cell.length_b   1.000
_cell.length_c   1.000
_cell.angle_alpha   90.00
_cell.angle_beta   90.00
_cell.angle_gamma   90.00
#
_symmetry.space_group_name_H-M   'P 1'
#
loop_
_entity.id
_entity.type
_entity.pdbx_description
1 polymer ?
#
loop_
_entity_poly.entity_id
_entity_poly.type
_entity_poly.pdbx_seq_one_letter_code
_entity_poly.pdbx_strand_id
1 'polypeptide(L)' 'MEAKISIQPGTGVHGVVYQDEIQVLAFQGGESKKDLTIPTLYFAADKTLDFYLNLTVDGQLIDQTHILVETR' A
#
# COMPACT_ATOMS: atom_id res chain seq x y z
N MET A 1 19.69 -2.08 3.14
CA MET A 1 18.46 -2.59 3.78
C MET A 1 17.40 -2.64 2.69
N GLU A 2 16.77 -3.80 2.49
CA GLU A 2 15.67 -3.97 1.56
C GLU A 2 14.37 -4.05 2.37
N ALA A 3 13.46 -3.13 2.12
CA ALA A 3 12.11 -3.17 2.66
C ALA A 3 11.12 -3.37 1.52
N LYS A 4 9.95 -3.94 1.79
CA LYS A 4 8.90 -4.12 0.78
C LYS A 4 7.58 -3.60 1.32
N ILE A 5 6.88 -2.86 0.48
CA ILE A 5 5.47 -2.52 0.68
C ILE A 5 4.66 -3.49 -0.17
N SER A 6 3.76 -4.23 0.45
CA SER A 6 2.76 -5.04 -0.24
C SER A 6 1.35 -4.61 0.17
N ILE A 7 0.40 -4.81 -0.73
CA ILE A 7 -1.00 -4.50 -0.46
C ILE A 7 -1.68 -5.78 0.03
N GLN A 8 -2.51 -5.65 1.06
CA GLN A 8 -3.45 -6.70 1.48
C GLN A 8 -4.88 -6.20 1.29
N PRO A 9 -5.74 -7.00 0.62
CA PRO A 9 -7.13 -6.65 0.46
C PRO A 9 -7.83 -6.49 1.81
N GLY A 10 -8.66 -5.47 1.90
CA GLY A 10 -9.65 -5.32 2.96
C GLY A 10 -11.05 -5.51 2.39
N THR A 11 -11.95 -4.54 2.55
CA THR A 11 -13.23 -4.51 1.78
C THR A 11 -13.02 -4.10 0.33
N GLY A 12 -11.97 -3.31 0.05
CA GLY A 12 -11.49 -2.98 -1.28
C GLY A 12 -10.74 -4.17 -1.87
N VAL A 13 -11.31 -4.77 -2.91
CA VAL A 13 -10.68 -5.88 -3.62
C VAL A 13 -9.70 -5.38 -4.70
N HIS A 14 -8.71 -6.22 -5.01
CA HIS A 14 -7.77 -5.98 -6.10
C HIS A 14 -8.47 -5.63 -7.42
N GLY A 15 -7.95 -4.64 -8.15
CA GLY A 15 -8.48 -4.25 -9.46
C GLY A 15 -9.74 -3.38 -9.40
N VAL A 16 -10.22 -3.05 -8.20
CA VAL A 16 -11.36 -2.14 -7.99
C VAL A 16 -10.91 -0.85 -7.32
N VAL A 17 -10.09 -0.93 -6.27
CA VAL A 17 -9.65 0.25 -5.49
C VAL A 17 -8.19 0.60 -5.74
N TYR A 18 -7.36 -0.43 -5.91
CA TYR A 18 -5.92 -0.30 -6.10
C TYR A 18 -5.42 -1.32 -7.13
N GLN A 19 -4.29 -1.01 -7.75
CA GLN A 19 -3.53 -1.97 -8.53
C GLN A 19 -2.64 -2.78 -7.59
N ASP A 20 -2.69 -4.11 -7.64
CA ASP A 20 -1.78 -4.95 -6.85
C ASP A 20 -0.36 -4.78 -7.37
N GLU A 21 0.50 -4.32 -6.46
CA GLU A 21 1.89 -4.05 -6.74
C GLU A 21 2.69 -4.26 -5.46
N ILE A 22 3.85 -4.89 -5.60
CA ILE A 22 4.83 -4.99 -4.53
C ILE A 22 5.94 -3.99 -4.84
N GLN A 23 6.13 -3.04 -3.94
CA GLN A 23 7.13 -2.00 -4.09
C GLN A 23 8.35 -2.33 -3.23
N VAL A 24 9.50 -2.54 -3.87
CA VAL A 24 10.76 -2.78 -3.18
C VAL A 24 11.45 -1.45 -2.91
N LEU A 25 11.66 -1.14 -1.63
CA LEU A 25 12.30 0.07 -1.16
C LEU A 25 13.77 -0.20 -0.85
N ALA A 26 14.65 0.37 -1.68
CA ALA A 26 16.09 0.42 -1.41
C ALA A 26 16.46 1.78 -0.83
N PHE A 27 16.90 1.80 0.43
CA PHE A 27 17.39 3.01 1.10
C PHE A 27 18.88 3.22 0.83
N GLN A 28 19.25 4.45 0.48
CA GLN A 28 20.65 4.87 0.36
C GLN A 28 21.26 5.14 1.74
N GLY A 29 22.59 5.17 1.82
CA GLY A 29 23.30 5.47 3.07
C GLY A 29 22.89 6.83 3.65
N GLY A 30 22.32 6.83 4.85
CA GLY A 30 21.82 8.04 5.53
C GLY A 30 20.40 8.47 5.15
N GLU A 31 19.74 7.77 4.23
CA GLU A 31 18.33 8.00 3.89
C GLU A 31 17.42 7.43 5.00
N SER A 32 16.55 8.27 5.56
CA SER A 32 15.60 7.86 6.62
C SER A 32 14.13 7.93 6.20
N LYS A 33 13.84 8.49 5.02
CA LYS A 33 12.48 8.65 4.48
C LYS A 33 12.47 8.29 3.01
N LYS A 34 11.42 7.60 2.58
CA LYS A 34 11.11 7.36 1.17
C LYS A 34 9.68 7.76 0.90
N ASP A 35 9.44 8.41 -0.22
CA ASP A 35 8.09 8.69 -0.70
C ASP A 35 7.69 7.63 -1.73
N LEU A 36 6.48 7.10 -1.60
CA LEU A 36 5.91 6.10 -2.48
C LEU A 36 4.59 6.63 -3.05
N THR A 37 4.32 6.35 -4.32
CA THR A 37 3.02 6.59 -4.94
C THR A 37 2.39 5.25 -5.27
N ILE A 38 1.18 5.01 -4.75
CA ILE A 38 0.39 3.82 -5.06
C ILE A 38 -0.79 4.27 -5.92
N PRO A 39 -0.90 3.80 -7.17
CA PRO A 39 -2.02 4.18 -8.03
C PRO A 39 -3.32 3.59 -7.49
N THR A 40 -4.27 4.46 -7.16
CA THR A 40 -5.66 4.08 -6.91
C THR A 40 -6.39 3.98 -8.24
N LEU A 41 -7.25 2.97 -8.38
CA LEU A 41 -8.11 2.84 -9.55
C LEU A 41 -9.34 3.74 -9.38
N TYR A 42 -9.89 4.22 -10.51
CA TYR A 42 -11.10 5.03 -10.51
C TYR A 42 -12.27 4.20 -9.99
N PHE A 43 -12.77 4.58 -8.82
CA PHE A 43 -13.94 4.00 -8.19
C PHE A 43 -15.16 4.91 -8.42
N ALA A 44 -16.28 4.34 -8.84
CA ALA A 44 -17.46 5.09 -9.31
C ALA A 44 -18.73 4.78 -8.51
N ALA A 45 -18.61 4.50 -7.21
CA ALA A 45 -19.76 4.14 -6.37
C ALA A 45 -19.71 4.85 -5.02
N ASP A 46 -20.88 5.22 -4.48
CA ASP A 46 -21.04 5.83 -3.15
C ASP A 46 -20.76 4.82 -2.01
N LYS A 47 -19.53 4.28 -1.97
CA LYS A 47 -19.09 3.33 -0.96
C LYS A 47 -17.74 3.74 -0.41
N THR A 48 -17.59 3.56 0.89
CA THR A 48 -16.30 3.54 1.56
C THR A 48 -15.70 2.14 1.42
N LEU A 49 -14.47 2.05 0.91
CA LEU A 49 -13.71 0.81 0.80
C LEU A 49 -12.36 0.94 1.48
N ASP A 50 -11.73 -0.17 1.80
CA ASP A 50 -10.44 -0.18 2.48
C ASP A 50 -9.45 -1.23 1.98
N PHE A 51 -8.18 -0.99 2.25
CA PHE A 51 -7.10 -1.96 2.09
C PHE A 51 -5.98 -1.66 3.09
N TYR A 52 -4.99 -2.55 3.17
CA TYR A 52 -3.86 -2.42 4.07
C TYR A 52 -2.55 -2.38 3.30
N LEU A 53 -1.61 -1.58 3.80
CA LEU A 53 -0.22 -1.56 3.35
C LEU A 53 0.65 -2.24 4.40
N ASN A 54 1.33 -3.31 4.01
CA ASN A 54 2.27 -4.03 4.86
C ASN A 54 3.69 -3.59 4.56
N LEU A 55 4.40 -3.12 5.58
CA LEU A 55 5.85 -2.94 5.53
C LEU A 55 6.52 -4.21 6.02
N THR A 56 7.32 -4.82 5.15
CA THR A 56 8.15 -5.98 5.50
C THR A 56 9.63 -5.65 5.33
N VAL A 57 10.46 -6.14 6.25
CA VAL A 57 11.92 -6.05 6.18
C VAL A 57 12.47 -7.46 6.40
N ASP A 58 13.32 -7.92 5.48
CA ASP A 58 13.89 -9.28 5.50
C ASP A 58 12.84 -10.39 5.66
N GLY A 59 11.64 -10.18 5.09
CA GLY A 59 10.52 -11.12 5.12
C GLY A 59 9.64 -11.06 6.38
N GLN A 60 10.00 -10.24 7.37
CA GLN A 60 9.20 -10.04 8.57
C GLN A 60 8.28 -8.83 8.42
N LEU A 61 7.01 -8.96 8.81
CA LEU A 61 6.08 -7.83 8.93
C LEU A 61 6.53 -6.94 10.09
N ILE A 62 6.86 -5.69 9.78
CA ILE A 62 7.28 -4.68 10.74
C ILE A 62 6.12 -3.78 11.12
N ASP A 63 5.31 -3.39 10.13
CA ASP A 63 4.18 -2.50 10.34
C ASP A 63 3.07 -2.74 9.31
N GLN A 64 1.86 -2.32 9.66
CA GLN A 64 0.70 -2.35 8.78
C GLN A 64 -0.11 -1.05 8.94
N THR A 65 -0.39 -0.38 7.82
CA THR A 65 -1.24 0.80 7.79
C THR A 65 -2.56 0.49 7.10
N HIS A 66 -3.68 0.89 7.71
CA HIS A 66 -5.02 0.80 7.13
C HIS A 66 -5.33 2.04 6.30
N ILE A 67 -5.80 1.84 5.07
CA ILE A 67 -6.12 2.90 4.11
C ILE A 67 -7.60 2.86 3.80
N LEU A 68 -8.28 3.98 4.05
CA LEU A 68 -9.68 4.19 3.70
C LEU A 68 -9.75 4.99 2.38
N VAL A 69 -10.55 4.49 1.44
CA VAL A 69 -10.84 5.17 0.18
C VAL A 69 -12.32 5.51 0.12
N GLU A 70 -12.60 6.79 -0.05
CA GLU A 70 -13.95 7.34 -0.16
C GLU A 70 -14.04 8.18 -1.43
N THR A 71 -15.07 7.95 -2.24
CA THR A 71 -15.42 8.84 -3.34
C THR A 71 -16.49 9.81 -2.85
N ARG A 72 -16.31 11.10 -3.13
CA ARG A 72 -17.27 12.16 -2.83
C ARG A 72 -17.91 12.69 -4.10
#